data_AF-A0A8H7TSH3-F1
#
_entry.id   AF-A0A8H7TSH3-F1
#
_cell.length_a   1.000
_cell.length_b   1.000
_cell.length_c   1.000
_cell.angle_alpha   90.00
_cell.angle_beta   90.00
_cell.angle_gamma   90.00
#
_symmetry.space_group_name_H-M   'P 1'
#
loop_
_entity.id
_entity.type
_entity.pdbx_description
1 polymer ?
#
loop_
_entity_poly.entity_id
_entity_poly.type
_entity_poly.pdbx_seq_one_letter_code
_entity_poly.pdbx_strand_id
1 'polypeptide(L)'
;MAANFGPGGQGLDPFDKLNADAGSLHQEALSQPEFKYAQDAATERRVAQLMVDQVSIPMTINELRVHGATNTRRSFLDPVLAPLVSKGPESPSNLGEVVAGLQIASAKLSGLQIFQPNPEIFLASSQQTDPSTTPTDVDVDIKLRELSRFKLQTGTDVGNGEGSAYGSLLWRNIFGGAETLSLNAKAGTRTRSAYSANLSAPVLSNPDMRISLEALSSAAEKPWASHEEVMKGSSLRFSWLDSNRDTHSVEYNGAWRQVTGLGAGASPTIRADAGDTIKSAIKHTFYRERRDNPQLPQSGYMIRSGLEFAGIGPLGGDVAFSKGDVELGGAVPIPLPGIAGRSGVSIGEV
;
A
#
# COMPACT_ATOMS: atom_id res chain seq x y z
N MET A 1 23.93 -48.11 -44.34
CA MET A 1 23.20 -47.41 -45.42
C MET A 1 23.14 -45.93 -45.05
N ALA A 2 23.69 -45.09 -45.94
CA ALA A 2 23.61 -43.64 -46.06
C ALA A 2 23.91 -42.75 -44.83
N ALA A 3 25.14 -42.22 -44.81
CA ALA A 3 25.49 -40.97 -44.15
C ALA A 3 24.83 -39.80 -44.90
N ASN A 4 24.23 -38.86 -44.17
CA ASN A 4 23.76 -37.58 -44.70
C ASN A 4 24.51 -36.46 -43.97
N PHE A 5 25.69 -36.11 -44.50
CA PHE A 5 26.41 -34.89 -44.11
C PHE A 5 25.69 -33.70 -44.74
N GLY A 6 25.07 -32.86 -43.90
CA GLY A 6 24.53 -31.56 -44.32
C GLY A 6 25.68 -30.63 -44.77
N PRO A 7 25.43 -29.72 -45.72
CA PRO A 7 26.49 -28.93 -46.32
C PRO A 7 27.03 -27.95 -45.29
N GLY A 8 28.34 -28.04 -45.04
CA GLY A 8 29.07 -27.04 -44.27
C GLY A 8 28.90 -25.67 -44.90
N GLY A 9 28.64 -24.66 -44.07
CA GLY A 9 28.69 -23.26 -44.49
C GLY A 9 30.05 -22.97 -45.08
N GLN A 10 30.08 -22.76 -46.40
CA GLN A 10 31.25 -22.27 -47.11
C GLN A 10 31.47 -20.82 -46.69
N GLY A 11 32.32 -20.61 -45.69
CA GLY A 11 33.04 -19.35 -45.59
C GLY A 11 33.93 -19.25 -46.81
N LEU A 12 33.82 -18.17 -47.58
CA LEU A 12 34.68 -17.88 -48.73
C LEU A 12 36.15 -18.04 -48.32
N ASP A 13 36.94 -18.70 -49.18
CA ASP A 13 38.39 -18.80 -49.01
C ASP A 13 39.00 -17.39 -48.82
N PRO A 14 40.02 -17.22 -47.96
CA PRO A 14 40.60 -15.90 -47.67
C PRO A 14 41.06 -15.13 -48.92
N PHE A 15 41.40 -15.86 -49.99
CA PHE A 15 41.81 -15.30 -51.27
C PHE A 15 40.63 -14.86 -52.16
N ASP A 16 39.44 -15.46 -52.03
CA ASP A 16 38.23 -15.02 -52.74
C ASP A 16 37.64 -13.74 -52.12
N LYS A 17 37.85 -13.53 -50.82
CA LYS A 17 37.49 -12.27 -50.14
C LYS A 17 38.28 -11.06 -50.64
N LEU A 18 39.46 -11.26 -51.25
CA LEU A 18 40.26 -10.17 -51.82
C LEU A 18 39.72 -9.68 -53.17
N ASN A 19 38.94 -10.49 -53.87
CA ASN A 19 38.38 -10.19 -55.20
C ASN A 19 36.87 -9.88 -55.16
N ALA A 20 36.22 -10.00 -54.01
CA ALA A 20 34.80 -9.74 -53.85
C ALA A 20 34.48 -8.23 -53.85
N ASP A 21 33.31 -7.89 -54.42
CA ASP A 21 32.85 -6.50 -54.52
C ASP A 21 32.64 -5.89 -53.12
N ALA A 22 33.06 -4.64 -52.91
CA ALA A 22 33.11 -4.04 -51.58
C ALA A 22 31.74 -4.00 -50.89
N GLY A 23 30.66 -3.94 -51.68
CA GLY A 23 29.28 -3.96 -51.18
C GLY A 23 28.83 -5.32 -50.62
N SER A 24 29.28 -6.44 -51.19
CA SER A 24 28.87 -7.79 -50.75
C SER A 24 29.59 -8.19 -49.45
N LEU A 25 30.87 -7.84 -49.32
CA LEU A 25 31.63 -7.99 -48.07
C LEU A 25 31.04 -7.15 -46.94
N HIS A 26 30.54 -5.94 -47.24
CA HIS A 26 29.86 -5.11 -46.25
C HIS A 26 28.54 -5.74 -45.79
N GLN A 27 27.71 -6.25 -46.71
CA GLN A 27 26.48 -6.96 -46.34
C GLN A 27 26.73 -8.24 -45.54
N GLU A 28 27.78 -9.00 -45.88
CA GLU A 28 28.16 -10.20 -45.13
C GLU A 28 28.66 -9.84 -43.72
N ALA A 29 29.48 -8.80 -43.57
CA ALA A 29 29.92 -8.29 -42.28
C ALA A 29 28.75 -7.78 -41.40
N LEU A 30 27.74 -7.12 -41.99
CA LEU A 30 26.51 -6.72 -41.29
C LEU A 30 25.65 -7.93 -40.87
N SER A 31 25.75 -9.04 -41.59
CA SER A 31 24.98 -10.27 -41.31
C SER A 31 25.61 -11.14 -40.22
N GLN A 32 26.90 -10.92 -39.90
CA GLN A 32 27.60 -11.68 -38.87
C GLN A 32 26.97 -11.45 -37.49
N PRO A 33 26.76 -12.51 -36.70
CA PRO A 33 26.15 -12.41 -35.39
C PRO A 33 26.95 -11.51 -34.44
N GLU A 34 28.29 -11.57 -34.46
CA GLU A 34 29.16 -10.74 -33.63
C GLU A 34 28.97 -9.24 -33.88
N PHE A 35 28.82 -8.85 -35.16
CA PHE A 35 28.61 -7.45 -35.53
C PHE A 35 27.22 -6.93 -35.10
N LYS A 36 26.18 -7.77 -35.20
CA LYS A 36 24.84 -7.45 -34.68
C LYS A 36 24.86 -7.26 -33.16
N TYR A 37 25.47 -8.17 -32.40
CA TYR A 37 25.60 -8.02 -30.95
C TYR A 37 26.37 -6.75 -30.56
N ALA A 38 27.42 -6.39 -31.31
CA ALA A 38 28.16 -5.15 -31.07
C ALA A 38 27.34 -3.90 -31.40
N GLN A 39 26.53 -3.92 -32.46
CA GLN A 39 25.62 -2.83 -32.80
C GLN A 39 24.49 -2.67 -31.78
N ASP A 40 23.91 -3.77 -31.31
CA ASP A 40 22.87 -3.76 -30.28
C ASP A 40 23.43 -3.17 -28.98
N ALA A 41 24.61 -3.64 -28.54
CA ALA A 41 25.30 -3.09 -27.37
C ALA A 41 25.66 -1.60 -27.53
N ALA A 42 26.06 -1.16 -28.72
CA ALA A 42 26.36 0.25 -28.98
C ALA A 42 25.08 1.12 -28.99
N THR A 43 23.98 0.58 -29.51
CA THR A 43 22.67 1.23 -29.52
C THR A 43 22.13 1.37 -28.11
N GLU A 44 22.21 0.30 -27.30
CA GLU A 44 21.84 0.32 -25.88
C GLU A 44 22.63 1.37 -25.10
N ARG A 45 23.96 1.45 -25.30
CA ARG A 45 24.80 2.48 -24.69
C ARG A 45 24.40 3.88 -25.10
N ARG A 46 24.10 4.11 -26.39
CA ARG A 46 23.66 5.42 -26.89
C ARG A 46 22.31 5.81 -26.29
N VAL A 47 21.36 4.89 -26.21
CA VAL A 47 20.07 5.13 -25.58
C VAL A 47 20.24 5.47 -24.10
N ALA A 48 21.07 4.71 -23.38
CA ALA A 48 21.37 4.99 -21.97
C ALA A 48 22.01 6.38 -21.79
N GLN A 49 22.95 6.76 -22.66
CA GLN A 49 23.59 8.08 -22.63
C GLN A 49 22.57 9.20 -22.85
N LEU A 50 21.69 9.08 -23.86
CA LEU A 50 20.65 10.06 -24.13
C LEU A 50 19.68 10.22 -22.96
N MET A 51 19.35 9.13 -22.26
CA MET A 51 18.51 9.21 -21.06
C MET A 51 19.21 9.95 -19.93
N VAL A 52 20.50 9.69 -19.69
CA VAL A 52 21.29 10.40 -18.67
C VAL A 52 21.37 11.90 -18.99
N ASP A 53 21.64 12.23 -20.26
CA ASP A 53 21.74 13.61 -20.72
C ASP A 53 20.39 14.35 -20.53
N GLN A 54 19.26 13.69 -20.85
CA GLN A 54 17.92 14.24 -20.63
C GLN A 54 17.61 14.49 -19.15
N VAL A 55 17.98 13.57 -18.26
CA VAL A 55 17.75 13.70 -16.81
C VAL A 55 18.53 14.88 -16.23
N SER A 56 19.69 15.19 -16.80
CA SER A 56 20.58 16.28 -16.35
C SER A 56 20.19 17.69 -16.82
N ILE A 57 19.16 17.81 -17.65
CA ILE A 57 18.70 19.12 -18.14
C ILE A 57 18.30 19.99 -16.93
N PRO A 58 18.86 21.21 -16.78
CA PRO A 58 18.53 22.08 -15.67
C PRO A 58 17.06 22.50 -15.78
N MET A 59 16.32 22.28 -14.70
CA MET A 59 14.89 22.56 -14.63
C MET A 59 14.52 22.94 -13.21
N THR A 60 13.81 24.06 -13.07
CA THR A 60 13.36 24.61 -11.80
C THR A 60 11.85 24.84 -11.84
N ILE A 61 11.19 24.83 -10.69
CA ILE A 61 9.74 25.06 -10.59
C ILE A 61 9.50 26.51 -10.17
N ASN A 62 8.76 27.26 -10.98
CA ASN A 62 8.36 28.63 -10.64
C ASN A 62 7.05 28.65 -9.86
N GLU A 63 5.99 28.08 -10.43
CA GLU A 63 4.67 28.02 -9.80
C GLU A 63 4.12 26.59 -9.79
N LEU A 64 3.45 26.22 -8.69
CA LEU A 64 2.72 24.97 -8.57
C LEU A 64 1.25 25.26 -8.24
N ARG A 65 0.34 24.86 -9.13
CA ARG A 65 -1.09 25.04 -8.98
C ARG A 65 -1.78 23.71 -8.78
N VAL A 66 -2.71 23.67 -7.83
CA VAL A 66 -3.53 22.48 -7.54
C VAL A 66 -4.98 22.75 -7.91
N HIS A 67 -5.49 21.97 -8.86
CA HIS A 67 -6.87 22.04 -9.33
C HIS A 67 -7.69 20.88 -8.76
N GLY A 68 -8.97 21.13 -8.46
CA GLY A 68 -9.96 20.09 -8.10
C GLY A 68 -9.96 19.62 -6.64
N ALA A 69 -9.08 20.16 -5.78
CA ALA A 69 -9.09 19.94 -4.32
C ALA A 69 -10.04 20.91 -3.60
N THR A 70 -11.35 20.76 -3.81
CA THR A 70 -12.36 21.69 -3.28
C THR A 70 -12.62 21.58 -1.77
N ASN A 71 -12.53 20.38 -1.20
CA ASN A 71 -12.86 20.12 0.21
C ASN A 71 -11.62 19.90 1.07
N THR A 72 -10.43 20.14 0.54
CA THR A 72 -9.15 19.88 1.21
C THR A 72 -8.47 21.20 1.57
N ARG A 73 -7.93 21.29 2.78
CA ARG A 73 -7.27 22.51 3.27
C ARG A 73 -5.93 22.72 2.56
N ARG A 74 -5.60 23.97 2.24
CA ARG A 74 -4.26 24.34 1.74
C ARG A 74 -3.17 23.96 2.75
N SER A 75 -3.38 24.28 4.02
CA SER A 75 -2.45 23.93 5.11
C SER A 75 -2.15 22.43 5.23
N PHE A 76 -3.02 21.57 4.68
CA PHE A 76 -2.81 20.13 4.64
C PHE A 76 -2.03 19.68 3.40
N LEU A 77 -2.23 20.33 2.26
CA LEU A 77 -1.52 20.05 1.01
C LEU A 77 -0.11 20.68 0.98
N ASP A 78 0.06 21.84 1.60
CA ASP A 78 1.32 22.59 1.58
C ASP A 78 2.51 21.75 2.07
N PRO A 79 2.45 20.98 3.18
CA PRO A 79 3.59 20.14 3.60
C PRO A 79 3.96 19.03 2.59
N VAL A 80 3.01 18.57 1.77
CA VAL A 80 3.25 17.55 0.75
C VAL A 80 3.97 18.14 -0.47
N LEU A 81 3.67 19.40 -0.79
CA LEU A 81 4.13 20.10 -2.00
C LEU A 81 5.29 21.07 -1.75
N ALA A 82 5.48 21.51 -0.50
CA ALA A 82 6.53 22.44 -0.10
C ALA A 82 7.94 22.04 -0.56
N PRO A 83 8.37 20.77 -0.49
CA PRO A 83 9.69 20.37 -0.98
C PRO A 83 9.93 20.67 -2.47
N LEU A 84 8.86 20.75 -3.28
CA LEU A 84 8.98 21.02 -4.73
C LEU A 84 9.15 22.51 -5.03
N VAL A 85 8.63 23.39 -4.17
CA VAL A 85 8.54 24.83 -4.42
C VAL A 85 9.50 25.64 -3.54
N SER A 86 9.90 25.10 -2.38
CA SER A 86 10.80 25.80 -1.45
C SER A 86 12.16 26.02 -2.12
N LYS A 87 12.69 27.25 -2.10
CA LYS A 87 14.02 27.65 -2.63
C LYS A 87 15.19 27.24 -1.71
N GLY A 88 15.08 26.07 -1.07
CA GLY A 88 16.08 25.55 -0.14
C GLY A 88 17.21 24.79 -0.85
N PRO A 89 18.17 24.22 -0.09
CA PRO A 89 19.19 23.32 -0.64
C PRO A 89 18.61 22.04 -1.26
N GLU A 90 17.40 21.66 -0.86
CA GLU A 90 16.67 20.47 -1.33
C GLU A 90 15.74 20.75 -2.51
N SER A 91 15.80 21.96 -3.11
CA SER A 91 15.02 22.26 -4.32
C SER A 91 15.48 21.38 -5.48
N PRO A 92 14.55 20.82 -6.27
CA PRO A 92 14.92 20.10 -7.48
C PRO A 92 15.56 21.07 -8.48
N SER A 93 16.72 20.68 -9.03
CA SER A 93 17.57 21.51 -9.89
C SER A 93 17.67 20.98 -11.32
N ASN A 94 17.31 19.71 -11.52
CA ASN A 94 17.34 19.03 -12.80
C ASN A 94 15.99 18.36 -13.09
N LEU A 95 15.76 18.05 -14.37
CA LEU A 95 14.54 17.38 -14.81
C LEU A 95 14.30 16.07 -14.04
N GLY A 96 15.36 15.30 -13.76
CA GLY A 96 15.28 14.07 -12.99
C GLY A 96 14.67 14.25 -11.60
N GLU A 97 15.17 15.21 -10.84
CA GLU A 97 14.76 15.56 -9.48
C GLU A 97 13.35 16.13 -9.47
N VAL A 98 13.00 16.99 -10.44
CA VAL A 98 11.64 17.51 -10.59
C VAL A 98 10.65 16.37 -10.80
N VAL A 99 10.93 15.48 -11.76
CA VAL A 99 10.06 14.34 -12.07
C VAL A 99 9.99 13.37 -10.88
N ALA A 100 11.11 13.06 -10.23
CA ALA A 100 11.14 12.19 -9.06
C ALA A 100 10.35 12.79 -7.88
N GLY A 101 10.51 14.09 -7.64
CA GLY A 101 9.76 14.83 -6.61
C GLY A 101 8.26 14.82 -6.90
N LEU A 102 7.86 15.05 -8.15
CA LEU A 102 6.46 14.99 -8.57
C LEU A 102 5.88 13.58 -8.44
N GLN A 103 6.66 12.54 -8.74
CA GLN A 103 6.25 11.15 -8.52
C GLN A 103 6.05 10.84 -7.04
N ILE A 104 6.95 11.30 -6.17
CA ILE A 104 6.81 11.14 -4.71
C ILE A 104 5.57 11.87 -4.20
N ALA A 105 5.35 13.13 -4.63
CA ALA A 105 4.16 13.90 -4.26
C ALA A 105 2.88 13.23 -4.77
N SER A 106 2.87 12.75 -6.01
CA SER A 106 1.75 12.01 -6.61
C SER A 106 1.43 10.71 -5.84
N ALA A 107 2.46 9.96 -5.47
CA ALA A 107 2.32 8.75 -4.66
C ALA A 107 1.77 9.07 -3.27
N LYS A 108 2.25 10.16 -2.64
CA LYS A 108 1.73 10.63 -1.34
C LYS A 108 0.26 11.04 -1.44
N LEU A 109 -0.11 11.85 -2.44
CA LEU A 109 -1.48 12.29 -2.69
C LEU A 109 -2.43 11.12 -2.94
N SER A 110 -1.98 10.13 -3.71
CA SER A 110 -2.74 8.88 -3.95
C SER A 110 -2.89 8.06 -2.66
N GLY A 111 -1.84 8.00 -1.83
CA GLY A 111 -1.84 7.32 -0.53
C GLY A 111 -2.80 7.91 0.51
N LEU A 112 -3.22 9.17 0.36
CA LEU A 112 -4.17 9.81 1.27
C LEU A 112 -5.59 9.21 1.19
N GLN A 113 -5.92 8.45 0.14
CA GLN A 113 -7.22 7.77 -0.04
C GLN A 113 -8.45 8.72 -0.05
N ILE A 114 -8.22 10.01 -0.33
CA ILE A 114 -9.27 11.03 -0.55
C ILE A 114 -9.39 11.48 -2.00
N PHE A 115 -8.34 11.23 -2.81
CA PHE A 115 -8.32 11.53 -4.24
C PHE A 115 -8.37 10.23 -5.05
N GLN A 116 -8.78 10.34 -6.32
CA GLN A 116 -8.65 9.25 -7.26
C GLN A 116 -7.19 8.86 -7.46
N PRO A 117 -6.89 7.57 -7.69
CA PRO A 117 -5.53 7.14 -7.97
C PRO A 117 -5.04 7.79 -9.27
N ASN A 118 -3.74 8.10 -9.31
CA ASN A 118 -3.06 8.70 -10.47
C ASN A 118 -3.55 10.12 -10.80
N PRO A 119 -3.13 11.13 -10.04
CA PRO A 119 -3.43 12.53 -10.37
C PRO A 119 -2.79 12.92 -11.72
N GLU A 120 -3.50 13.74 -12.49
CA GLU A 120 -3.00 14.26 -13.76
C GLU A 120 -2.02 15.42 -13.48
N ILE A 121 -0.79 15.32 -13.96
CA ILE A 121 0.25 16.34 -13.78
C ILE A 121 0.61 16.89 -15.16
N PHE A 122 0.52 18.21 -15.30
CA PHE A 122 0.89 18.93 -16.51
C PHE A 122 2.10 19.81 -16.24
N LEU A 123 3.07 19.77 -17.14
CA LEU A 123 4.28 20.58 -17.12
C LEU A 123 4.18 21.57 -18.28
N ALA A 124 4.17 22.85 -17.98
CA ALA A 124 4.14 23.92 -18.97
C ALA A 124 5.37 24.82 -18.81
N SER A 125 5.98 25.22 -19.92
CA SER A 125 7.03 26.23 -19.88
C SER A 125 6.46 27.52 -19.31
N SER A 126 7.16 28.10 -18.32
CA SER A 126 6.71 29.33 -17.66
C SER A 126 6.70 30.50 -18.65
N GLN A 127 5.79 31.46 -18.44
CA GLN A 127 5.72 32.65 -19.28
C GLN A 127 6.90 33.58 -18.97
N GLN A 128 7.85 33.68 -19.90
CA GLN A 128 9.05 34.53 -19.79
C GLN A 128 8.76 36.05 -19.77
N THR A 129 7.49 36.45 -19.77
CA THR A 129 7.07 37.85 -19.63
C THR A 129 7.10 38.35 -18.18
N ASP A 130 7.17 37.45 -17.20
CA ASP A 130 7.26 37.81 -15.78
C ASP A 130 8.75 37.90 -15.34
N PRO A 131 9.21 39.05 -14.81
CA PRO A 131 10.61 39.22 -14.37
C PRO A 131 11.05 38.28 -13.23
N SER A 132 10.13 37.56 -12.57
CA SER A 132 10.51 36.53 -11.59
C SER A 132 10.84 35.16 -12.19
N THR A 133 10.65 34.97 -13.51
CA THR A 133 10.88 33.70 -14.21
C THR A 133 12.28 33.61 -14.82
N THR A 134 12.88 32.43 -14.74
CA THR A 134 14.13 32.07 -15.39
C THR A 134 13.87 31.16 -16.60
N PRO A 135 14.77 31.11 -17.61
CA PRO A 135 14.58 30.25 -18.79
C PRO A 135 14.49 28.75 -18.47
N THR A 136 14.91 28.33 -17.28
CA THR A 136 14.83 26.95 -16.77
C THR A 136 13.55 26.67 -16.00
N ASP A 137 12.71 27.68 -15.77
CA ASP A 137 11.51 27.57 -14.95
C ASP A 137 10.32 26.95 -15.70
N VAL A 138 9.65 26.05 -15.01
CA VAL A 138 8.44 25.35 -15.44
C VAL A 138 7.33 25.61 -14.44
N ASP A 139 6.12 25.80 -14.96
CA ASP A 139 4.89 25.87 -14.17
C ASP A 139 4.27 24.46 -14.13
N VAL A 140 3.88 24.02 -12.93
CA VAL A 140 3.33 22.68 -12.69
C VAL A 140 1.86 22.80 -12.30
N ASP A 141 0.98 22.23 -13.13
CA ASP A 141 -0.45 22.12 -12.82
C ASP A 141 -0.79 20.69 -12.41
N ILE A 142 -1.21 20.49 -11.16
CA ILE A 142 -1.66 19.20 -10.63
C ILE A 142 -3.19 19.21 -10.58
N LYS A 143 -3.81 18.35 -11.38
CA LYS A 143 -5.26 18.19 -11.40
C LYS A 143 -5.68 16.97 -10.59
N LEU A 144 -6.30 17.25 -9.45
CA LEU A 144 -6.84 16.27 -8.53
C LEU A 144 -8.32 16.07 -8.76
N ARG A 145 -8.79 14.85 -8.51
CA ARG A 145 -10.22 14.53 -8.46
C ARG A 145 -10.54 13.90 -7.12
N GLU A 146 -11.36 14.57 -6.32
CA GLU A 146 -11.79 14.07 -5.02
C GLU A 146 -12.69 12.83 -5.17
N LEU A 147 -12.52 11.87 -4.26
CA LEU A 147 -13.41 10.72 -4.11
C LEU A 147 -14.72 11.14 -3.44
N SER A 148 -15.75 10.30 -3.59
CA SER A 148 -17.00 10.50 -2.86
C SER A 148 -16.74 10.56 -1.35
N ARG A 149 -17.21 11.64 -0.73
CA ARG A 149 -17.09 11.87 0.71
C ARG A 149 -17.86 10.83 1.51
N PHE A 150 -19.05 10.46 1.04
CA PHE A 150 -19.90 9.48 1.70
C PHE A 150 -19.90 8.17 0.92
N LYS A 151 -19.67 7.06 1.61
CA LYS A 151 -19.86 5.71 1.08
C LYS A 151 -20.66 4.91 2.09
N LEU A 152 -21.89 4.57 1.73
CA LEU A 152 -22.74 3.69 2.50
C LEU A 152 -22.62 2.27 1.93
N GLN A 153 -22.39 1.29 2.79
CA GLN A 153 -22.38 -0.12 2.45
C GLN A 153 -23.34 -0.84 3.40
N THR A 154 -24.23 -1.65 2.85
CA THR A 154 -25.15 -2.47 3.63
C THR A 154 -25.12 -3.87 3.06
N GLY A 155 -25.11 -4.87 3.90
CA GLY A 155 -25.06 -6.26 3.48
C GLY A 155 -25.68 -7.18 4.51
N THR A 156 -25.93 -8.41 4.09
CA THR A 156 -26.42 -9.48 4.95
C THR A 156 -25.54 -10.71 4.73
N ASP A 157 -25.06 -11.29 5.82
CA ASP A 157 -24.28 -12.52 5.82
C ASP A 157 -25.16 -13.65 6.35
N VAL A 158 -25.23 -14.75 5.60
CA VAL A 158 -25.95 -15.96 6.00
C VAL A 158 -25.00 -17.15 5.88
N GLY A 159 -24.76 -17.86 6.97
CA GLY A 159 -23.84 -19.00 7.00
C GLY A 159 -23.84 -19.72 8.35
N ASN A 160 -23.57 -21.03 8.34
CA ASN A 160 -23.48 -21.86 9.55
C ASN A 160 -24.69 -21.74 10.52
N GLY A 161 -25.91 -21.58 9.97
CA GLY A 161 -27.13 -21.41 10.77
C GLY A 161 -27.27 -20.03 11.43
N GLU A 162 -26.42 -19.07 11.07
CA GLU A 162 -26.47 -17.69 11.51
C GLU A 162 -26.87 -16.75 10.36
N GLY A 163 -27.68 -15.75 10.70
CA GLY A 163 -28.00 -14.63 9.83
C GLY A 163 -27.58 -13.34 10.52
N SER A 164 -26.84 -12.49 9.84
CA SER A 164 -26.49 -11.16 10.32
C SER A 164 -26.65 -10.13 9.21
N ALA A 165 -27.02 -8.91 9.59
CA ALA A 165 -27.04 -7.74 8.74
C ALA A 165 -25.98 -6.76 9.25
N TYR A 166 -25.32 -6.06 8.34
CA TYR A 166 -24.39 -5.00 8.67
C TYR A 166 -24.63 -3.77 7.81
N GLY A 167 -24.33 -2.61 8.38
CA GLY A 167 -24.29 -1.31 7.72
C GLY A 167 -22.98 -0.62 8.08
N SER A 168 -22.32 -0.02 7.10
CA SER A 168 -21.11 0.78 7.26
C SER A 168 -21.28 2.10 6.53
N LEU A 169 -21.02 3.20 7.22
CA LEU A 169 -20.95 4.54 6.67
C LEU A 169 -19.51 5.04 6.79
N LEU A 170 -18.89 5.32 5.65
CA LEU A 170 -17.59 5.95 5.58
C LEU A 170 -17.74 7.39 5.13
N TRP A 171 -17.35 8.32 5.99
CA TRP A 171 -17.28 9.75 5.73
C TRP A 171 -15.81 10.19 5.63
N ARG A 172 -15.39 10.50 4.41
CA ARG A 172 -14.05 11.00 4.10
C ARG A 172 -13.98 12.52 4.15
N ASN A 173 -12.81 13.00 4.55
CA ASN A 173 -12.38 14.38 4.54
C ASN A 173 -13.39 15.27 5.28
N ILE A 174 -13.55 15.02 6.59
CA ILE A 174 -14.55 15.72 7.42
C ILE A 174 -14.11 17.15 7.65
N PHE A 175 -12.85 17.33 8.04
CA PHE A 175 -12.30 18.63 8.37
C PHE A 175 -11.46 19.20 7.22
N GLY A 176 -11.05 18.39 6.25
CA GLY A 176 -10.24 18.82 5.11
C GLY A 176 -8.76 18.44 5.23
N GLY A 177 -8.41 17.60 6.21
CA GLY A 177 -7.07 17.05 6.45
C GLY A 177 -6.98 15.55 6.19
N ALA A 178 -7.78 15.04 5.25
CA ALA A 178 -7.89 13.62 4.93
C ALA A 178 -8.35 12.73 6.12
N GLU A 179 -9.12 13.30 7.04
CA GLU A 179 -9.71 12.54 8.14
C GLU A 179 -10.84 11.64 7.62
N THR A 180 -10.93 10.42 8.13
CA THR A 180 -12.01 9.49 7.77
C THR A 180 -12.73 9.02 9.03
N LEU A 181 -14.05 9.17 9.06
CA LEU A 181 -14.92 8.60 10.08
C LEU A 181 -15.63 7.39 9.47
N SER A 182 -15.45 6.23 10.10
CA SER A 182 -16.12 4.99 9.73
C SER A 182 -17.07 4.61 10.86
N LEU A 183 -18.37 4.58 10.57
CA LEU A 183 -19.40 4.09 11.49
C LEU A 183 -19.85 2.72 11.00
N ASN A 184 -19.78 1.72 11.85
CA ASN A 184 -20.23 0.37 11.54
C ASN A 184 -21.30 -0.05 12.55
N ALA A 185 -22.33 -0.71 12.05
CA ALA A 185 -23.39 -1.31 12.82
C ALA A 185 -23.61 -2.74 12.31
N LYS A 186 -23.65 -3.72 13.20
CA LYS A 186 -23.94 -5.12 12.88
C LYS A 186 -24.97 -5.66 13.87
N ALA A 187 -25.95 -6.40 13.35
CA ALA A 187 -26.97 -7.07 14.13
C ALA A 187 -27.25 -8.44 13.52
N GLY A 188 -27.44 -9.47 14.34
CA GLY A 188 -27.67 -10.82 13.87
C GLY A 188 -28.16 -11.72 14.99
N THR A 189 -28.29 -13.02 14.68
CA THR A 189 -28.80 -14.00 15.66
C THR A 189 -27.83 -14.22 16.82
N ARG A 190 -26.51 -14.19 16.56
CA ARG A 190 -25.48 -14.35 17.60
C ARG A 190 -25.01 -13.03 18.19
N THR A 191 -24.76 -12.05 17.33
CA THR A 191 -24.34 -10.71 17.71
C THR A 191 -25.58 -9.83 17.77
N ARG A 192 -26.17 -9.66 18.95
CA ARG A 192 -27.40 -8.88 19.12
C ARG A 192 -27.23 -7.44 18.62
N SER A 193 -26.10 -6.84 18.97
CA SER A 193 -25.72 -5.54 18.44
C SER A 193 -24.21 -5.35 18.52
N ALA A 194 -23.62 -4.76 17.51
CA ALA A 194 -22.24 -4.30 17.52
C ALA A 194 -22.14 -2.98 16.77
N TYR A 195 -21.74 -1.94 17.47
CA TYR A 195 -21.52 -0.61 16.94
C TYR A 195 -20.04 -0.27 17.09
N SER A 196 -19.44 0.26 16.04
CA SER A 196 -18.11 0.86 16.12
C SER A 196 -18.05 2.19 15.38
N ALA A 197 -17.28 3.12 15.93
CA ALA A 197 -16.99 4.41 15.34
C ALA A 197 -15.47 4.59 15.35
N ASN A 198 -14.88 4.73 14.17
CA ASN A 198 -13.43 4.90 14.01
C ASN A 198 -13.16 6.22 13.30
N LEU A 199 -12.50 7.14 13.98
CA LEU A 199 -11.99 8.38 13.40
C LEU A 199 -10.48 8.24 13.17
N SER A 200 -10.05 8.28 11.92
CA SER A 200 -8.63 8.22 11.57
C SER A 200 -8.16 9.45 10.80
N ALA A 201 -6.92 9.86 11.03
CA ALA A 201 -6.29 10.99 10.36
C ALA A 201 -4.81 10.70 10.09
N PRO A 202 -4.26 11.14 8.95
CA PRO A 202 -2.81 11.11 8.73
C PRO A 202 -2.09 12.12 9.62
N VAL A 203 -0.89 11.77 10.07
CA VAL A 203 -0.04 12.64 10.89
C VAL A 203 0.91 13.40 9.96
N LEU A 204 1.03 14.73 10.16
CA LEU A 204 1.89 15.60 9.35
C LEU A 204 1.66 15.52 7.83
N SER A 205 0.41 15.33 7.40
CA SER A 205 0.05 15.13 5.99
C SER A 205 0.74 13.96 5.30
N ASN A 206 1.32 13.03 6.07
CA ASN A 206 1.97 11.84 5.55
C ASN A 206 0.97 10.67 5.49
N PRO A 207 0.69 10.07 4.31
CA PRO A 207 -0.19 8.91 4.23
C PRO A 207 0.36 7.66 4.94
N ASP A 208 1.69 7.58 5.11
CA ASP A 208 2.36 6.43 5.73
C ASP A 208 2.21 6.40 7.25
N MET A 209 1.86 7.53 7.88
CA MET A 209 1.68 7.65 9.33
C MET A 209 0.24 8.06 9.63
N ARG A 210 -0.48 7.25 10.40
CA ARG A 210 -1.89 7.47 10.73
C ARG A 210 -2.16 7.29 12.20
N ILE A 211 -3.01 8.16 12.74
CA ILE A 211 -3.59 8.03 14.07
C ILE A 211 -5.07 7.71 13.92
N SER A 212 -5.59 6.84 14.77
CA SER A 212 -6.99 6.42 14.77
C SER A 212 -7.51 6.30 16.20
N LEU A 213 -8.73 6.80 16.40
CA LEU A 213 -9.49 6.69 17.63
C LEU A 213 -10.73 5.87 17.33
N GLU A 214 -10.82 4.69 17.92
CA GLU A 214 -11.95 3.79 17.77
C GLU A 214 -12.75 3.76 19.08
N ALA A 215 -14.07 3.77 18.96
CA ALA A 215 -15.00 3.48 20.05
C ALA A 215 -15.90 2.33 19.61
N LEU A 216 -16.10 1.35 20.50
CA LEU A 216 -16.87 0.14 20.22
C LEU A 216 -17.86 -0.13 21.34
N SER A 217 -19.02 -0.67 20.97
CA SER A 217 -20.03 -1.19 21.88
C SER A 217 -20.67 -2.41 21.24
N SER A 218 -20.49 -3.58 21.83
CA SER A 218 -21.02 -4.85 21.33
C SER A 218 -21.67 -5.68 22.42
N ALA A 219 -22.77 -6.34 22.10
CA ALA A 219 -23.41 -7.36 22.90
C ALA A 219 -23.58 -8.62 22.04
N ALA A 220 -22.96 -9.72 22.45
CA ALA A 220 -22.96 -10.97 21.70
C ALA A 220 -23.12 -12.18 22.61
N GLU A 221 -23.86 -13.16 22.13
CA GLU A 221 -24.05 -14.43 22.83
C GLU A 221 -22.89 -15.40 22.52
N LYS A 222 -22.48 -16.18 23.53
CA LYS A 222 -21.38 -17.16 23.49
C LYS A 222 -21.91 -18.53 23.95
N PRO A 223 -22.78 -19.22 23.20
CA PRO A 223 -23.41 -20.45 23.60
C PRO A 223 -22.46 -21.64 23.72
N TRP A 224 -21.27 -21.62 23.10
CA TRP A 224 -20.22 -22.60 23.43
C TRP A 224 -19.78 -22.52 24.90
N ALA A 225 -20.02 -21.39 25.56
CA ALA A 225 -19.78 -21.17 26.99
C ALA A 225 -21.07 -20.72 27.73
N SER A 226 -22.24 -20.89 27.11
CA SER A 226 -23.58 -20.59 27.66
C SER A 226 -23.70 -19.26 28.42
N HIS A 227 -23.13 -18.17 27.89
CA HIS A 227 -23.26 -16.83 28.47
C HIS A 227 -23.37 -15.75 27.38
N GLU A 228 -23.71 -14.53 27.80
CA GLU A 228 -23.71 -13.32 26.99
C GLU A 228 -22.56 -12.40 27.42
N GLU A 229 -21.89 -11.78 26.47
CA GLU A 229 -20.78 -10.85 26.71
C GLU A 229 -21.16 -9.47 26.16
N VAL A 230 -21.15 -8.48 27.04
CA VAL A 230 -21.27 -7.06 26.68
C VAL A 230 -19.91 -6.42 26.80
N MET A 231 -19.46 -5.75 25.74
CA MET A 231 -18.17 -5.07 25.69
C MET A 231 -18.37 -3.64 25.22
N LYS A 232 -17.84 -2.68 25.96
CA LYS A 232 -17.73 -1.29 25.53
C LYS A 232 -16.29 -0.85 25.71
N GLY A 233 -15.75 -0.16 24.73
CA GLY A 233 -14.35 0.23 24.81
C GLY A 233 -13.99 1.31 23.83
N SER A 234 -12.79 1.82 24.01
CA SER A 234 -12.15 2.74 23.09
C SER A 234 -10.71 2.34 22.90
N SER A 235 -10.18 2.54 21.70
CA SER A 235 -8.77 2.36 21.42
C SER A 235 -8.18 3.55 20.70
N LEU A 236 -6.94 3.88 21.06
CA LEU A 236 -6.13 4.87 20.38
C LEU A 236 -4.98 4.13 19.71
N ARG A 237 -4.95 4.15 18.38
CA ARG A 237 -3.96 3.44 17.57
C ARG A 237 -3.16 4.43 16.73
N PHE A 238 -1.85 4.29 16.79
CA PHE A 238 -0.90 4.96 15.92
C PHE A 238 -0.20 3.92 15.05
N SER A 239 -0.26 4.08 13.73
CA SER A 239 0.35 3.18 12.75
C SER A 239 1.29 3.93 11.84
N TRP A 240 2.45 3.34 11.54
CA TRP A 240 3.41 3.88 10.59
C TRP A 240 3.96 2.79 9.68
N LEU A 241 4.43 3.22 8.51
CA LEU A 241 5.11 2.37 7.55
C LEU A 241 6.62 2.58 7.65
N ASP A 242 7.38 1.50 7.77
CA ASP A 242 8.85 1.55 7.72
C ASP A 242 9.35 1.66 6.27
N SER A 243 10.63 2.01 6.11
CA SER A 243 11.42 2.02 4.87
C SER A 243 11.22 0.77 4.01
N ASN A 244 11.12 -0.40 4.64
CA ASN A 244 10.89 -1.66 3.96
C ASN A 244 9.43 -1.83 3.46
N ARG A 245 8.52 -0.89 3.69
CA ARG A 245 7.07 -1.03 3.50
C ARG A 245 6.41 -2.03 4.46
N ASP A 246 6.98 -2.18 5.66
CA ASP A 246 6.36 -2.97 6.72
C ASP A 246 5.51 -2.07 7.63
N THR A 247 4.35 -2.54 8.05
CA THR A 247 3.42 -1.78 8.88
C THR A 247 3.63 -2.09 10.34
N HIS A 248 3.88 -1.05 11.13
CA HIS A 248 3.90 -1.12 12.58
C HIS A 248 2.70 -0.36 13.14
N SER A 249 2.14 -0.85 14.23
CA SER A 249 1.09 -0.14 14.95
C SER A 249 1.21 -0.35 16.45
N VAL A 250 0.99 0.72 17.20
CA VAL A 250 0.88 0.73 18.65
C VAL A 250 -0.52 1.19 19.00
N GLU A 251 -1.21 0.40 19.81
CA GLU A 251 -2.60 0.62 20.18
C GLU A 251 -2.74 0.58 21.71
N TYR A 252 -3.32 1.62 22.28
CA TYR A 252 -3.80 1.63 23.65
C TYR A 252 -5.29 1.30 23.66
N ASN A 253 -5.67 0.24 24.37
CA ASN A 253 -7.02 -0.30 24.43
C ASN A 253 -7.59 -0.17 25.85
N GLY A 254 -8.68 0.57 26.00
CA GLY A 254 -9.51 0.57 27.21
C GLY A 254 -10.84 -0.14 26.93
N ALA A 255 -11.16 -1.19 27.67
CA ALA A 255 -12.40 -1.93 27.47
C ALA A 255 -13.04 -2.32 28.81
N TRP A 256 -14.33 -2.02 28.96
CA TRP A 256 -15.20 -2.57 29.97
C TRP A 256 -15.93 -3.78 29.37
N ARG A 257 -15.77 -4.94 30.01
CA ARG A 257 -16.43 -6.20 29.64
C ARG A 257 -17.34 -6.61 30.77
N GLN A 258 -18.48 -7.18 30.41
CA GLN A 258 -19.45 -7.72 31.34
C GLN A 258 -19.91 -9.09 30.86
N VAL A 259 -19.74 -10.10 31.72
CA VAL A 259 -20.26 -11.45 31.52
C VAL A 259 -21.63 -11.53 32.20
N THR A 260 -22.67 -11.75 31.40
CA THR A 260 -24.07 -11.79 31.84
C THR A 260 -24.83 -12.92 31.13
N GLY A 261 -26.13 -13.04 31.35
CA GLY A 261 -26.98 -14.00 30.62
C GLY A 261 -26.56 -15.46 30.81
N LEU A 262 -26.23 -15.86 32.03
CA LEU A 262 -25.78 -17.22 32.36
C LEU A 262 -26.88 -18.25 32.06
N GLY A 263 -26.63 -19.11 31.08
CA GLY A 263 -27.51 -20.22 30.73
C GLY A 263 -27.45 -21.37 31.75
N ALA A 264 -28.39 -22.31 31.67
CA ALA A 264 -28.41 -23.50 32.53
C ALA A 264 -27.13 -24.34 32.39
N GLY A 265 -26.57 -24.42 31.17
CA GLY A 265 -25.32 -25.12 30.87
C GLY A 265 -24.03 -24.38 31.23
N ALA A 266 -24.10 -23.18 31.83
CA ALA A 266 -22.90 -22.45 32.23
C ALA A 266 -22.15 -23.20 33.35
N SER A 267 -20.85 -23.45 33.12
CA SER A 267 -19.98 -24.11 34.08
C SER A 267 -19.76 -23.26 35.35
N PRO A 268 -19.37 -23.87 36.48
CA PRO A 268 -19.04 -23.11 37.69
C PRO A 268 -17.99 -22.02 37.49
N THR A 269 -17.04 -22.22 36.56
CA THR A 269 -16.01 -21.23 36.20
C THR A 269 -16.63 -19.98 35.57
N ILE A 270 -17.50 -20.13 34.58
CA ILE A 270 -18.18 -18.99 33.94
C ILE A 270 -19.11 -18.26 34.93
N ARG A 271 -19.69 -19.00 35.88
CA ARG A 271 -20.50 -18.42 36.96
C ARG A 271 -19.64 -17.63 37.96
N ALA A 272 -18.39 -18.03 38.18
CA ALA A 272 -17.45 -17.31 39.04
C ALA A 272 -16.89 -16.05 38.37
N ASP A 273 -16.68 -16.10 37.05
CA ASP A 273 -16.22 -14.97 36.24
C ASP A 273 -17.35 -14.00 35.83
N ALA A 274 -18.57 -14.24 36.31
CA ALA A 274 -19.72 -13.38 36.02
C ALA A 274 -19.57 -12.02 36.71
N GLY A 275 -19.87 -10.96 35.97
CA GLY A 275 -19.72 -9.59 36.45
C GLY A 275 -18.94 -8.72 35.47
N ASP A 276 -18.41 -7.62 36.01
CA ASP A 276 -17.74 -6.57 35.24
C ASP A 276 -16.22 -6.71 35.34
N THR A 277 -15.53 -6.35 34.27
CA THR A 277 -14.07 -6.38 34.18
C THR A 277 -13.58 -5.22 33.34
N ILE A 278 -12.64 -4.45 33.88
CA ILE A 278 -11.99 -3.35 33.17
C ILE A 278 -10.62 -3.81 32.69
N LYS A 279 -10.37 -3.70 31.39
CA LYS A 279 -9.08 -3.95 30.75
C LYS A 279 -8.49 -2.65 30.23
N SER A 280 -7.27 -2.35 30.67
CA SER A 280 -6.37 -1.39 30.02
C SER A 280 -5.17 -2.16 29.47
N ALA A 281 -4.92 -2.06 28.16
CA ALA A 281 -3.85 -2.81 27.51
C ALA A 281 -3.12 -1.99 26.44
N ILE A 282 -1.81 -2.19 26.31
CA ILE A 282 -1.02 -1.71 25.18
C ILE A 282 -0.75 -2.89 24.26
N LYS A 283 -1.00 -2.71 22.97
CA LYS A 283 -0.75 -3.70 21.93
C LYS A 283 0.18 -3.14 20.87
N HIS A 284 1.26 -3.85 20.57
CA HIS A 284 2.10 -3.60 19.40
C HIS A 284 1.80 -4.66 18.35
N THR A 285 1.57 -4.25 17.11
CA THR A 285 1.38 -5.15 15.96
C THR A 285 2.37 -4.81 14.86
N PHE A 286 3.13 -5.82 14.43
CA PHE A 286 3.98 -5.80 13.26
C PHE A 286 3.32 -6.60 12.13
N TYR A 287 3.33 -6.06 10.92
CA TYR A 287 2.76 -6.70 9.74
C TYR A 287 3.65 -6.48 8.52
N ARG A 288 4.12 -7.58 7.93
CA ARG A 288 4.90 -7.62 6.70
C ARG A 288 4.17 -8.48 5.68
N GLU A 289 3.86 -7.89 4.54
CA GLU A 289 3.13 -8.53 3.46
C GLU A 289 3.99 -8.56 2.19
N ARG A 290 4.36 -9.76 1.73
CA ARG A 290 5.18 -10.01 0.54
C ARG A 290 4.55 -11.03 -0.40
N ARG A 291 3.27 -11.37 -0.20
CA ARG A 291 2.54 -12.24 -1.13
C ARG A 291 2.20 -11.45 -2.39
N ASP A 292 2.13 -12.16 -3.52
CA ASP A 292 1.76 -11.56 -4.81
C ASP A 292 0.30 -11.10 -4.83
N ASN A 293 -0.59 -11.91 -4.28
CA ASN A 293 -1.99 -11.57 -4.06
C ASN A 293 -2.40 -11.89 -2.62
N PRO A 294 -2.85 -10.91 -1.82
CA PRO A 294 -3.26 -11.15 -0.43
C PRO A 294 -4.47 -12.08 -0.27
N GLN A 295 -5.37 -12.14 -1.27
CA GLN A 295 -6.59 -12.94 -1.21
C GLN A 295 -6.40 -14.39 -1.69
N LEU A 296 -5.54 -14.57 -2.69
CA LEU A 296 -5.22 -15.89 -3.24
C LEU A 296 -3.72 -15.95 -3.57
N PRO A 297 -2.87 -16.14 -2.56
CA PRO A 297 -1.43 -16.09 -2.75
C PRO A 297 -0.94 -17.29 -3.56
N GLN A 298 -0.12 -17.03 -4.58
CA GLN A 298 0.57 -18.07 -5.36
C GLN A 298 2.08 -18.05 -5.15
N SER A 299 2.62 -16.93 -4.66
CA SER A 299 4.02 -16.80 -4.29
C SER A 299 4.22 -15.77 -3.18
N GLY A 300 5.20 -16.00 -2.32
CA GLY A 300 5.63 -15.04 -1.29
C GLY A 300 5.15 -15.44 0.11
N TYR A 301 5.26 -14.51 1.06
CA TYR A 301 4.99 -14.76 2.47
C TYR A 301 4.37 -13.55 3.17
N MET A 302 3.74 -13.79 4.31
CA MET A 302 3.14 -12.83 5.22
C MET A 302 3.61 -13.17 6.64
N ILE A 303 3.98 -12.15 7.39
CA ILE A 303 4.28 -12.26 8.83
C ILE A 303 3.44 -11.21 9.55
N ARG A 304 2.67 -11.65 10.54
CA ARG A 304 1.98 -10.77 11.48
C ARG A 304 2.34 -11.19 12.89
N SER A 305 2.83 -10.25 13.69
CA SER A 305 3.13 -10.46 15.10
C SER A 305 2.39 -9.43 15.93
N GLY A 306 1.71 -9.88 16.99
CA GLY A 306 1.01 -9.04 17.95
C GLY A 306 1.49 -9.33 19.36
N LEU A 307 1.84 -8.29 20.11
CA LEU A 307 2.18 -8.37 21.53
C LEU A 307 1.25 -7.44 22.30
N GLU A 308 0.46 -7.98 23.22
CA GLU A 308 -0.47 -7.23 24.07
C GLU A 308 -0.07 -7.40 25.54
N PHE A 309 0.03 -6.29 26.26
CA PHE A 309 0.31 -6.24 27.69
C PHE A 309 -0.83 -5.51 28.39
N ALA A 310 -1.44 -6.15 29.39
CA ALA A 310 -2.52 -5.59 30.19
C ALA A 310 -2.14 -5.58 31.68
N GLY A 311 -2.63 -4.60 32.44
CA GLY A 311 -2.56 -4.61 33.91
C GLY A 311 -1.18 -4.39 34.54
N ILE A 312 -0.19 -3.90 33.78
CA ILE A 312 1.18 -3.68 34.28
C ILE A 312 1.46 -2.19 34.50
N GLY A 313 1.84 -1.83 35.73
CA GLY A 313 2.29 -0.48 36.09
C GLY A 313 1.17 0.57 35.97
N PRO A 314 1.31 1.62 35.11
CA PRO A 314 0.28 2.64 34.93
C PRO A 314 -0.97 2.11 34.19
N LEU A 315 -0.89 0.91 33.60
CA LEU A 315 -2.02 0.20 33.02
C LEU A 315 -2.81 -0.45 34.16
N GLY A 316 -3.73 0.29 34.77
CA GLY A 316 -4.64 -0.26 35.78
C GLY A 316 -5.70 -1.20 35.20
N GLY A 317 -6.64 -1.62 36.04
CA GLY A 317 -7.73 -2.53 35.67
C GLY A 317 -7.66 -3.86 36.40
N ASP A 318 -8.62 -4.73 36.11
CA ASP A 318 -8.84 -5.96 36.88
C ASP A 318 -8.09 -7.16 36.31
N VAL A 319 -7.44 -6.98 35.14
CA VAL A 319 -6.76 -8.05 34.41
C VAL A 319 -5.31 -7.71 34.14
N ALA A 320 -4.41 -8.65 34.47
CA ALA A 320 -2.99 -8.57 34.18
C ALA A 320 -2.55 -9.78 33.35
N PHE A 321 -2.07 -9.55 32.13
CA PHE A 321 -1.57 -10.61 31.26
C PHE A 321 -0.60 -10.07 30.21
N SER A 322 0.18 -10.98 29.64
CA SER A 322 0.94 -10.77 28.40
C SER A 322 0.48 -11.78 27.36
N LYS A 323 0.08 -11.31 26.18
CA LYS A 323 -0.36 -12.14 25.07
C LYS A 323 0.54 -11.91 23.86
N GLY A 324 1.06 -13.00 23.29
CA GLY A 324 1.80 -12.97 22.03
C GLY A 324 1.08 -13.81 20.99
N ASP A 325 0.78 -13.21 19.84
CA ASP A 325 0.20 -13.87 18.68
C ASP A 325 1.18 -13.74 17.50
N VAL A 326 1.45 -14.85 16.81
CA VAL A 326 2.25 -14.85 15.58
C VAL A 326 1.49 -15.64 14.52
N GLU A 327 1.25 -15.00 13.39
CA GLU A 327 0.56 -15.55 12.22
C GLU A 327 1.53 -15.49 11.04
N LEU A 328 1.76 -16.64 10.43
CA LEU A 328 2.66 -16.83 9.30
C LEU A 328 1.84 -17.43 8.16
N GLY A 329 1.86 -16.79 7.00
CA GLY A 329 1.20 -17.30 5.81
C GLY A 329 2.15 -17.24 4.63
N GLY A 330 1.98 -18.10 3.64
CA GLY A 330 2.85 -18.07 2.47
C GLY A 330 2.46 -19.09 1.42
N ALA A 331 2.93 -18.87 0.21
CA ALA A 331 2.70 -19.77 -0.92
C ALA A 331 3.99 -19.96 -1.70
N VAL A 332 4.27 -21.20 -2.07
CA VAL A 332 5.38 -21.58 -2.94
C VAL A 332 4.82 -22.24 -4.20
N PRO A 333 5.09 -21.71 -5.41
CA PRO A 333 4.58 -22.29 -6.64
C PRO A 333 5.28 -23.62 -6.96
N ILE A 334 4.51 -24.63 -7.36
CA ILE A 334 5.04 -25.92 -7.80
C ILE A 334 5.26 -25.89 -9.32
N PRO A 335 6.49 -26.06 -9.84
CA PRO A 335 6.71 -26.19 -11.27
C PRO A 335 6.16 -27.53 -11.76
N LEU A 336 5.32 -27.52 -12.81
CA LEU A 336 4.82 -28.72 -13.47
C LEU A 336 5.64 -29.02 -14.74
N PRO A 337 6.08 -30.27 -14.98
CA PRO A 337 6.80 -30.63 -16.20
C PRO A 337 5.97 -30.32 -17.45
N GLY A 338 6.56 -29.63 -18.43
CA GLY A 338 5.91 -29.30 -19.70
C GLY A 338 5.11 -27.99 -19.73
N ILE A 339 4.98 -27.27 -18.61
CA ILE A 339 4.39 -25.92 -18.56
C ILE A 339 5.51 -24.90 -18.33
N ALA A 340 5.74 -24.04 -19.31
CA ALA A 340 6.62 -22.89 -19.15
C ALA A 340 5.87 -21.76 -18.42
N GLY A 341 6.12 -21.60 -17.12
CA GLY A 341 5.58 -20.49 -16.31
C GLY A 341 4.90 -20.93 -15.02
N ARG A 342 4.08 -20.04 -14.44
CA ARG A 342 3.33 -20.32 -13.22
C ARG A 342 2.27 -21.38 -13.51
N SER A 343 2.38 -22.54 -12.86
CA SER A 343 1.46 -23.67 -13.03
C SER A 343 0.05 -23.40 -12.49
N GLY A 344 -0.14 -22.31 -11.73
CA GLY A 344 -1.37 -22.03 -10.98
C GLY A 344 -1.53 -22.91 -9.73
N VAL A 345 -0.64 -23.89 -9.52
CA VAL A 345 -0.62 -24.78 -8.36
C VAL A 345 0.46 -24.28 -7.40
N SER A 346 0.06 -23.99 -6.17
CA SER A 346 0.99 -23.61 -5.10
C SER A 346 0.69 -24.41 -3.85
N ILE A 347 1.73 -24.73 -3.09
CA ILE A 347 1.58 -25.21 -1.72
C ILE A 347 1.73 -23.99 -0.83
N GLY A 348 0.73 -23.76 0.02
CA GLY A 348 0.76 -22.66 0.95
C GLY A 348 0.03 -22.99 2.23
N GLU A 349 0.46 -22.35 3.29
CA GLU A 349 -0.23 -22.30 4.58
C GLU A 349 -0.84 -20.90 4.70
N VAL A 350 -2.10 -20.85 5.13
CA VAL A 350 -2.85 -19.61 5.39
C VAL A 350 -2.83 -19.36 6.88
#